data_AF-A0A938TGX3-F1
#
_entry.id   AF-A0A938TGX3-F1
#
_cell.length_a   1.000
_cell.length_b   1.000
_cell.length_c   1.000
_cell.angle_alpha   90.00
_cell.angle_beta   90.00
_cell.angle_gamma   90.00
#
_symmetry.space_group_name_H-M   'P 1'
#
loop_
_entity.id
_entity.type
_entity.pdbx_description
1 polymer ?
#
loop_
_entity_poly.entity_id
_entity_poly.type
_entity_poly.pdbx_seq_one_letter_code
_entity_poly.pdbx_strand_id
1 'polypeptide(L)'
;MDVIHIIGYTASILIATSLMMSSIVKLRIINFFGAATFSMYGFIIGAYPVGILNGFITLIDIYYLSEIFFKKEKEFFHVLEIKPDSDYLKYFLNYYKEDINKFIPSFEFKPCGDC
;
A
#
# COMPACT_ATOMS: atom_id res chain seq x y z
N MET A 1 -38.20 -13.18 2.09
CA MET A 1 -36.87 -13.15 1.44
C MET A 1 -35.96 -14.01 2.27
N ASP A 2 -35.49 -15.13 1.70
CA ASP A 2 -34.69 -16.11 2.44
C ASP A 2 -33.40 -15.49 2.99
N VAL A 3 -33.12 -15.75 4.27
CA VAL A 3 -31.93 -15.30 5.00
C VAL A 3 -30.64 -15.60 4.22
N ILE A 4 -30.64 -16.70 3.45
CA ILE A 4 -29.54 -17.13 2.59
C ILE A 4 -29.18 -16.10 1.50
N HIS A 5 -30.19 -15.48 0.86
CA HIS A 5 -29.93 -14.50 -0.19
C HIS A 5 -29.35 -13.20 0.38
N ILE A 6 -29.81 -12.78 1.55
CA ILE A 6 -29.28 -11.60 2.25
C ILE A 6 -27.81 -11.82 2.59
N ILE A 7 -27.48 -12.99 3.17
CA ILE A 7 -26.09 -13.36 3.49
C ILE A 7 -25.21 -13.38 2.24
N GLY A 8 -25.72 -13.97 1.14
CA GLY A 8 -24.98 -14.04 -0.12
C GLY A 8 -24.67 -12.66 -0.74
N TYR A 9 -25.64 -11.76 -0.74
CA TYR A 9 -25.44 -10.39 -1.23
C TYR A 9 -24.50 -9.59 -0.33
N THR A 10 -24.65 -9.70 0.99
CA THR A 10 -23.74 -9.06 1.94
C THR A 10 -22.31 -9.56 1.75
N ALA A 11 -22.09 -10.88 1.60
CA ALA A 11 -20.77 -11.45 1.35
C ALA A 11 -20.14 -10.95 0.05
N SER A 12 -20.93 -10.87 -1.03
CA SER A 12 -20.46 -10.41 -2.35
C SER A 12 -20.03 -8.94 -2.32
N ILE A 13 -20.81 -8.08 -1.64
CA ILE A 13 -20.47 -6.67 -1.46
C ILE A 13 -19.20 -6.52 -0.62
N LEU A 14 -19.06 -7.30 0.45
CA LEU A 14 -17.88 -7.27 1.33
C LEU A 14 -16.59 -7.64 0.56
N ILE A 15 -16.65 -8.67 -0.28
CA ILE A 15 -15.54 -9.08 -1.15
C ILE A 15 -15.23 -8.00 -2.18
N ALA A 16 -16.25 -7.47 -2.87
CA ALA A 16 -16.06 -6.42 -3.87
C ALA A 16 -15.42 -5.15 -3.26
N THR A 17 -15.89 -4.71 -2.08
CA THR A 17 -15.30 -3.57 -1.38
C THR A 17 -13.86 -3.86 -0.91
N SER A 18 -13.58 -5.09 -0.45
CA SER A 18 -12.21 -5.50 -0.08
C SER A 18 -11.23 -5.41 -1.25
N LEU A 19 -11.69 -5.71 -2.47
CA LEU A 19 -10.86 -5.65 -3.68
C LEU A 19 -10.69 -4.23 -4.23
N MET A 20 -11.63 -3.33 -3.96
CA MET A 20 -11.67 -1.97 -4.53
C MET A 20 -10.81 -0.94 -3.76
N MET A 21 -10.27 -1.28 -2.59
CA MET A 21 -9.52 -0.33 -1.76
C MET A 21 -8.06 -0.15 -2.20
N SER A 22 -7.74 1.06 -2.67
CA SER A 22 -6.42 1.48 -3.18
C SER A 22 -5.31 1.55 -2.13
N SER A 23 -5.64 1.61 -0.82
CA SER A 23 -4.65 1.56 0.26
C SER A 23 -4.73 0.24 1.02
N ILE A 24 -4.04 -0.79 0.48
CA ILE A 24 -3.97 -2.14 1.06
C ILE A 24 -3.56 -2.09 2.54
N VAL A 25 -2.68 -1.16 2.93
CA VAL A 25 -2.19 -1.02 4.32
C VAL A 25 -3.29 -0.57 5.28
N LYS A 26 -4.06 0.48 4.94
CA LYS A 26 -5.10 1.01 5.84
C LYS A 26 -6.23 0.00 6.08
N LEU A 27 -6.62 -0.74 5.03
CA LEU A 27 -7.61 -1.80 5.14
C LEU A 27 -7.11 -2.93 6.06
N ARG A 28 -5.86 -3.37 5.89
CA ARG A 28 -5.27 -4.42 6.73
C ARG A 28 -5.18 -4.02 8.21
N ILE A 29 -4.93 -2.75 8.52
CA ILE A 29 -4.95 -2.27 9.91
C ILE A 29 -6.35 -2.36 10.50
N ILE A 30 -7.38 -1.90 9.78
CA ILE A 30 -8.77 -1.97 10.25
C ILE A 30 -9.22 -3.42 10.40
N ASN A 31 -8.91 -4.28 9.41
CA ASN A 31 -9.24 -5.70 9.43
C ASN A 31 -8.51 -6.43 10.56
N PHE A 32 -7.25 -6.08 10.84
CA PHE A 32 -6.49 -6.60 11.98
C PHE A 32 -7.19 -6.31 13.32
N PHE A 33 -7.56 -5.05 13.59
CA PHE A 33 -8.25 -4.71 14.84
C PHE A 33 -9.64 -5.35 14.93
N GLY A 34 -10.37 -5.38 13.81
CA GLY A 34 -11.68 -6.04 13.72
C GLY A 34 -11.59 -7.53 14.01
N ALA A 35 -10.72 -8.25 13.31
CA ALA A 35 -10.51 -9.68 13.48
C ALA A 35 -9.93 -10.01 14.86
N ALA A 36 -8.99 -9.22 15.40
CA ALA A 36 -8.47 -9.45 16.75
C ALA A 36 -9.57 -9.36 17.81
N THR A 37 -10.42 -8.34 17.71
CA THR A 37 -11.56 -8.14 18.62
C THR A 37 -12.60 -9.25 18.46
N PHE A 38 -12.96 -9.63 17.22
CA PHE A 38 -13.90 -10.73 16.97
C PHE A 38 -13.36 -12.09 17.39
N SER A 39 -12.05 -12.32 17.26
CA SER A 39 -11.40 -13.54 17.72
C SER A 39 -11.52 -13.66 19.24
N MET A 40 -11.16 -12.61 19.97
CA MET A 40 -11.28 -12.57 21.44
C MET A 40 -12.74 -12.74 21.88
N TYR A 41 -13.67 -12.02 21.24
CA TYR A 41 -15.10 -12.17 21.49
C TYR A 41 -15.57 -13.61 21.26
N GLY A 42 -15.19 -14.22 20.12
CA GLY A 42 -15.56 -15.59 19.76
C GLY A 42 -15.12 -16.63 20.77
N PHE A 43 -13.90 -16.49 21.32
CA PHE A 43 -13.43 -17.37 22.39
C PHE A 43 -14.18 -17.16 23.71
N ILE A 44 -14.49 -15.91 24.07
CA ILE A 44 -15.25 -15.58 25.29
C ILE A 44 -16.64 -16.24 25.28
N ILE A 45 -17.34 -16.20 24.15
CA ILE A 45 -18.70 -16.78 24.03
C ILE A 45 -18.71 -18.28 23.71
N GLY A 46 -17.54 -18.93 23.62
CA GLY A 46 -17.42 -20.33 23.22
C GLY A 46 -17.73 -20.61 21.74
N ALA A 47 -17.83 -19.58 20.91
CA ALA A 47 -18.01 -19.69 19.46
C ALA A 47 -16.66 -19.95 18.78
N TYR A 48 -16.15 -21.18 18.93
CA TYR A 48 -14.86 -21.62 18.38
C TYR A 48 -14.67 -21.32 16.88
N PRO A 49 -15.67 -21.52 15.99
CA PRO A 49 -15.49 -21.21 14.57
C PRO A 49 -15.19 -19.73 14.33
N VAL A 50 -15.85 -18.83 15.06
CA VAL A 50 -15.64 -17.38 14.95
C VAL A 50 -14.28 -17.00 15.52
N GLY A 51 -13.92 -17.55 16.69
CA GLY A 51 -12.64 -17.31 17.36
C GLY A 51 -11.44 -17.72 16.49
N ILE A 52 -11.49 -18.94 15.94
CA ILE A 52 -10.40 -19.53 15.13
C ILE A 52 -10.26 -18.80 13.80
N LEU A 53 -11.37 -18.56 13.06
CA LEU A 53 -11.31 -17.89 11.76
C LEU A 53 -10.75 -16.47 11.89
N ASN A 54 -11.26 -15.69 12.85
CA ASN A 54 -10.76 -14.33 13.07
C ASN A 54 -9.36 -14.32 13.66
N GLY A 55 -8.97 -15.33 14.44
CA GLY A 55 -7.59 -15.50 14.91
C GLY A 55 -6.61 -15.76 13.75
N PHE A 56 -6.99 -16.60 12.79
CA PHE A 56 -6.19 -16.85 11.59
C PHE A 56 -6.05 -15.59 10.73
N ILE A 57 -7.14 -14.84 10.54
CA ILE A 57 -7.12 -13.55 9.83
C ILE A 57 -6.17 -12.56 10.53
N THR A 58 -6.23 -12.49 11.86
CA THR A 58 -5.35 -11.65 12.68
C THR A 58 -3.86 -11.99 12.44
N LEU A 59 -3.51 -13.28 12.40
CA LEU A 59 -2.14 -13.73 12.12
C LEU A 59 -1.67 -13.36 10.71
N ILE A 60 -2.53 -13.53 9.70
CA ILE A 60 -2.23 -13.12 8.32
C ILE A 60 -1.97 -11.63 8.26
N ASP A 61 -2.85 -10.82 8.86
CA ASP A 61 -2.68 -9.38 8.82
C ASP A 61 -1.42 -8.93 9.58
N ILE A 62 -1.05 -9.56 10.70
CA ILE A 62 0.25 -9.30 11.37
C ILE A 62 1.41 -9.57 10.41
N TYR A 63 1.42 -10.71 9.72
CA TYR A 63 2.49 -11.06 8.79
C TYR A 63 2.63 -9.98 7.69
N TYR A 64 1.53 -9.64 7.02
CA TYR A 64 1.56 -8.62 5.96
C TYR A 64 1.93 -7.23 6.48
N LEU A 65 1.38 -6.84 7.63
CA LEU A 65 1.66 -5.54 8.22
C LEU A 65 3.14 -5.45 8.62
N SER A 66 3.70 -6.52 9.21
CA SER A 66 5.13 -6.63 9.51
C SER A 66 5.97 -6.55 8.23
N GLU A 67 5.61 -7.28 7.18
CA GLU A 67 6.32 -7.23 5.90
C GLU A 67 6.36 -5.80 5.35
N ILE A 68 5.26 -5.06 5.44
CA ILE A 68 5.16 -3.68 4.94
C ILE A 68 5.98 -2.71 5.80
N PHE A 69 5.90 -2.82 7.14
CA PHE A 69 6.66 -1.95 8.04
C PHE A 69 8.16 -2.25 8.00
N PHE A 70 8.56 -3.52 7.92
CA PHE A 70 9.96 -3.94 7.90
C PHE A 70 10.60 -3.87 6.50
N LYS A 71 9.83 -3.96 5.39
CA LYS A 71 10.35 -3.75 4.03
C LYS A 71 10.29 -2.30 3.56
N LYS A 72 9.79 -1.36 4.36
CA LYS A 72 9.67 0.06 3.97
C LYS A 72 11.02 0.74 3.71
N GLU A 73 12.13 0.17 4.15
CA GLU A 73 13.48 0.63 3.81
C GLU A 73 13.97 0.18 2.42
N LYS A 74 13.16 -0.59 1.67
CA LYS A 74 13.45 -1.02 0.29
C LYS A 74 12.68 -0.25 -0.76
N GLU A 75 12.15 0.94 -0.47
CA GLU A 75 12.06 1.94 -1.53
C GLU A 75 13.48 2.38 -1.84
N PHE A 76 14.13 1.54 -2.64
CA PHE A 76 15.39 1.75 -3.31
C PHE A 76 15.27 2.98 -4.21
N PHE A 77 15.26 4.17 -3.61
CA PHE A 77 15.88 5.32 -4.24
C PHE A 77 17.39 5.05 -4.18
N HIS A 78 17.84 4.07 -4.96
CA HIS A 78 19.23 4.08 -5.37
C HIS A 78 19.41 5.39 -6.12
N VAL A 79 20.10 6.33 -5.47
CA VAL A 79 20.57 7.54 -6.12
C VAL A 79 21.45 7.05 -7.26
N LEU A 80 20.89 7.04 -8.46
CA LEU A 80 21.61 6.66 -9.65
C LEU A 80 22.55 7.84 -9.94
N GLU A 81 23.82 7.69 -9.62
CA GLU A 81 24.82 8.70 -9.96
C GLU A 81 24.93 8.79 -11.48
N ILE A 82 24.42 9.90 -12.03
CA ILE A 82 24.44 10.18 -13.45
C ILE A 82 25.45 11.29 -13.67
N LYS A 83 26.36 11.10 -14.64
CA LYS A 83 27.31 12.14 -15.02
C LYS A 83 26.56 13.39 -15.53
N PRO A 84 26.98 14.61 -15.14
CA PRO A 84 26.35 15.85 -15.58
C PRO A 84 26.31 16.01 -17.11
N ASP A 85 27.28 15.41 -17.82
CA ASP A 85 27.36 15.49 -19.29
C ASP A 85 26.68 14.32 -20.03
N SER A 86 26.02 13.40 -19.32
CA SER A 86 25.38 12.25 -19.97
C SER A 86 24.21 12.65 -20.86
N ASP A 87 24.05 11.93 -21.98
CA ASP A 87 22.93 12.11 -22.90
C ASP A 87 21.58 11.82 -22.23
N TYR A 88 21.55 10.89 -21.26
CA TYR A 88 20.35 10.57 -20.49
C TYR A 88 19.85 11.78 -19.70
N LEU A 89 20.73 12.48 -18.98
CA LEU A 89 20.35 13.65 -18.19
C LEU A 89 19.83 14.78 -19.10
N LYS A 90 20.49 15.02 -20.23
CA LYS A 90 20.04 16.00 -21.24
C LYS A 90 18.65 15.66 -21.77
N TYR A 91 18.41 14.39 -22.13
CA TYR A 91 17.10 13.94 -22.61
C TYR A 91 16.02 14.09 -21.54
N PHE A 92 16.30 13.66 -20.30
CA PHE A 92 15.38 13.74 -19.17
C PHE A 92 14.97 15.19 -18.88
N LEU A 93 15.94 16.11 -18.80
CA LEU A 93 15.68 17.53 -18.56
C LEU A 93 14.88 18.17 -19.69
N ASN A 94 15.11 17.77 -20.94
CA ASN A 94 14.33 18.27 -22.07
C ASN A 94 12.89 17.72 -22.08
N TYR A 95 12.71 16.45 -21.71
CA TYR A 95 11.39 15.81 -21.63
C TYR A 95 10.50 16.49 -20.58
N TYR A 96 11.05 16.81 -19.39
CA TYR A 96 10.31 17.43 -18.29
C TYR A 96 10.42 18.96 -18.22
N LYS A 97 10.89 19.62 -19.29
CA LYS A 97 11.20 21.06 -19.29
C LYS A 97 10.03 21.95 -18.89
N GLU A 98 8.81 21.63 -19.33
CA GLU A 98 7.61 22.41 -19.02
C GLU A 98 7.25 22.32 -17.53
N ASP A 99 7.28 21.12 -16.97
CA ASP A 99 7.03 20.89 -15.55
C ASP A 99 8.11 21.55 -14.69
N ILE A 100 9.37 21.43 -15.07
CA ILE A 100 10.48 22.08 -14.37
C ILE A 100 10.28 23.60 -14.36
N ASN A 101 9.96 24.22 -15.50
CA ASN A 101 9.72 25.67 -15.59
C ASN A 101 8.51 26.13 -14.76
N LYS A 102 7.50 25.26 -14.60
CA LYS A 102 6.32 25.57 -13.78
C LYS A 102 6.66 25.67 -12.29
N PHE A 103 7.59 24.85 -11.79
CA PHE A 103 7.97 24.83 -10.37
C PHE A 103 9.24 25.65 -10.08
N ILE A 104 10.16 25.74 -11.04
CA ILE A 104 11.47 26.41 -10.95
C ILE A 104 11.71 27.19 -12.26
N PRO A 105 11.06 28.35 -12.43
CA PRO A 105 11.13 29.13 -13.68
C PRO A 105 12.53 29.70 -13.99
N SER A 106 13.40 29.77 -12.99
CA SER A 106 14.81 30.20 -13.14
C SER A 106 15.77 29.03 -13.38
N PHE A 107 15.28 27.83 -13.66
CA PHE A 107 16.13 26.67 -13.92
C PHE A 107 16.83 26.80 -15.27
N GLU A 108 18.16 26.89 -15.23
CA GLU A 108 19.00 26.88 -16.42
C GLU A 108 20.06 25.78 -16.24
N PHE A 109 20.01 24.76 -17.11
CA PHE A 109 20.95 23.66 -17.03
C PHE A 109 22.31 24.04 -17.65
N LYS A 110 23.34 24.19 -16.81
CA LYS A 110 24.73 24.39 -17.21
C LYS A 110 25.58 23.25 -16.66
N PRO A 111 25.96 22.24 -17.48
CA PRO A 111 26.86 21.19 -17.00
C PRO A 111 28.22 21.82 -16.65
N CYS A 112 28.77 21.54 -15.46
CA CYS A 112 30.18 21.82 -15.18
C CYS A 112 31.00 20.89 -16.08
N GLY A 113 31.69 21.43 -17.07
CA GLY A 113 32.69 20.67 -17.82
C GLY A 113 33.90 20.44 -16.92
N ASP A 114 34.22 19.16 -16.69
CA ASP A 114 35.36 18.68 -15.91
C ASP A 114 35.59 19.42 -14.58
N CYS A 115 34.55 19.39 -13.73
CA CYS A 115 34.70 19.15 -12.30
C CYS A 115 34.87 17.62 -12.12
#